data_AF-A0A432WQB0-F1
#
_entry.id   AF-A0A432WQB0-F1
#
_cell.length_a   1.000
_cell.length_b   1.000
_cell.length_c   1.000
_cell.angle_alpha   90.00
_cell.angle_beta   90.00
_cell.angle_gamma   90.00
#
_symmetry.space_group_name_H-M   'P 1'
#
loop_
_entity.id
_entity.type
_entity.pdbx_description
1 polymer ?
#
loop_
_entity_poly.entity_id
_entity_poly.type
_entity_poly.pdbx_seq_one_letter_code
_entity_poly.pdbx_strand_id
1 'polypeptide(L)'
;MNLISSLILPVIVLDVSPIIDKNNLVFEDNNNNSSHFVLYSSEFGVESYKSLPRGRGLVFLNTTSGDCFVNRREVGFSSVRPFNADTPLSSLEILDSNENGIIDSDDQIYDYISVWIDINGNGSCDYGEVYSFKELDIELILEGKDRQYRNSQTHTILETFSYRMDGYTDQEFDAWGINFKPL
;
A
#
# COMPACT_ATOMS: atom_id res chain seq x y z
N MET A 1 20.89 -25.49 -1.95
CA MET A 1 19.99 -24.99 -0.89
C MET A 1 20.05 -23.47 -0.98
N ASN A 2 19.20 -22.88 -1.83
CA ASN A 2 19.19 -21.43 -1.99
C ASN A 2 18.43 -20.87 -0.80
N LEU A 3 19.14 -20.20 0.09
CA LEU A 3 18.55 -19.36 1.12
C LEU A 3 17.84 -18.24 0.37
N ILE A 4 16.53 -18.36 0.20
CA ILE A 4 15.69 -17.21 -0.15
C ILE A 4 15.85 -16.27 1.04
N SER A 5 16.65 -15.21 0.92
CA SER A 5 16.72 -14.22 1.98
C SER A 5 15.36 -13.53 2.00
N SER A 6 14.57 -13.75 3.03
CA SER A 6 13.32 -13.01 3.25
C SER A 6 13.68 -11.55 3.53
N LEU A 7 13.71 -10.72 2.48
CA LEU A 7 13.85 -9.29 2.65
C LEU A 7 12.50 -8.76 3.15
N ILE A 8 12.50 -8.21 4.36
CA ILE A 8 11.34 -7.51 4.90
C ILE A 8 11.25 -6.17 4.18
N LEU A 9 10.23 -6.01 3.35
CA LEU A 9 9.99 -4.76 2.63
C LEU A 9 8.94 -3.92 3.39
N PRO A 10 9.29 -2.67 3.73
CA PRO A 10 8.31 -1.71 4.22
C PRO A 10 7.29 -1.39 3.14
N VAL A 11 6.01 -1.49 3.47
CA VAL A 11 4.88 -1.19 2.59
C VAL A 11 3.93 -0.20 3.24
N ILE A 12 3.04 0.36 2.43
CA ILE A 12 2.01 1.28 2.88
C ILE A 12 0.64 0.61 2.72
N VAL A 13 -0.16 0.70 3.78
CA VAL A 13 -1.51 0.13 3.84
C VAL A 13 -2.50 1.24 4.19
N LEU A 14 -3.56 1.39 3.39
CA LEU A 14 -4.66 2.34 3.59
C LEU A 14 -5.89 1.65 4.19
N ASP A 15 -6.73 2.40 4.91
CA ASP A 15 -8.10 2.00 5.28
C ASP A 15 -9.11 2.25 4.14
N VAL A 16 -9.23 1.31 3.22
CA VAL A 16 -10.14 1.46 2.06
C VAL A 16 -11.59 1.09 2.38
N SER A 17 -11.96 0.88 3.66
CA SER A 17 -13.34 0.61 4.06
C SER A 17 -14.37 1.60 3.48
N PRO A 18 -14.10 2.92 3.40
CA PRO A 18 -15.07 3.85 2.82
C PRO A 18 -15.31 3.64 1.32
N ILE A 19 -14.30 3.19 0.55
CA ILE A 19 -14.45 2.87 -0.89
C ILE A 19 -15.36 1.67 -1.07
N ILE A 20 -15.21 0.66 -0.22
CA ILE A 20 -16.00 -0.57 -0.26
C ILE A 20 -17.49 -0.24 -0.14
N ASP A 21 -17.84 0.64 0.80
CA ASP A 21 -19.22 1.04 1.06
C ASP A 21 -19.80 1.89 -0.08
N LYS A 22 -19.01 2.82 -0.64
CA LYS A 22 -19.45 3.71 -1.73
C LYS A 22 -19.68 2.97 -3.05
N ASN A 23 -18.77 2.07 -3.41
CA ASN A 23 -18.81 1.34 -4.69
C ASN A 23 -19.59 0.02 -4.60
N ASN A 24 -20.19 -0.28 -3.44
CA ASN A 24 -20.89 -1.53 -3.16
C ASN A 24 -20.04 -2.76 -3.55
N LEU A 25 -18.73 -2.70 -3.24
CA LEU A 25 -17.80 -3.77 -3.56
C LEU A 25 -18.16 -4.99 -2.70
N VAL A 26 -18.61 -6.05 -3.36
CA VAL A 26 -18.95 -7.33 -2.71
C VAL A 26 -17.70 -8.17 -2.63
N PHE A 27 -17.21 -8.44 -1.42
CA PHE A 27 -16.11 -9.40 -1.25
C PHE A 27 -16.67 -10.82 -1.27
N GLU A 28 -16.02 -11.69 -2.01
CA GLU A 28 -16.48 -13.08 -2.20
C GLU A 28 -16.11 -13.99 -1.01
N ASP A 29 -15.08 -13.65 -0.23
CA ASP A 29 -14.67 -14.43 0.95
C ASP A 29 -15.22 -13.83 2.28
N ASN A 30 -15.84 -14.69 3.09
CA ASN A 30 -16.42 -14.41 4.41
C ASN A 30 -15.45 -14.71 5.57
N ASN A 31 -14.18 -15.05 5.29
CA ASN A 31 -13.22 -15.43 6.32
C ASN A 31 -12.65 -14.21 7.07
N ASN A 32 -13.46 -13.73 8.02
CA ASN A 32 -13.31 -12.48 8.76
C ASN A 32 -12.10 -12.31 9.70
N ASN A 33 -11.04 -13.13 9.75
CA ASN A 33 -10.18 -13.03 10.96
C ASN A 33 -8.69 -13.35 10.94
N SER A 34 -8.01 -13.65 9.83
CA SER A 34 -6.55 -13.91 9.90
C SER A 34 -5.83 -13.71 8.57
N SER A 35 -5.89 -12.51 8.00
CA SER A 35 -5.10 -12.18 6.83
C SER A 35 -3.65 -11.90 7.25
N HIS A 36 -2.81 -12.93 7.10
CA HIS A 36 -1.36 -12.78 7.17
C HIS A 36 -0.90 -12.30 5.80
N PHE A 37 -0.75 -11.01 5.58
CA PHE A 37 -0.13 -10.53 4.35
C PHE A 37 1.37 -10.87 4.39
N VAL A 38 1.80 -11.72 3.47
CA VAL A 38 3.20 -12.13 3.30
C VAL A 38 3.59 -11.81 1.88
N LEU A 39 4.55 -10.90 1.72
CA LEU A 39 5.18 -10.66 0.42
C LEU A 39 6.35 -11.63 0.27
N TYR A 40 6.16 -12.69 -0.50
CA TYR A 40 7.30 -13.44 -1.01
C TYR A 40 7.90 -12.63 -2.15
N SER A 41 9.15 -12.21 -2.01
CA SER A 41 9.88 -11.66 -3.15
C SER A 41 11.20 -12.40 -3.34
N SER A 42 11.52 -12.71 -4.58
CA SER A 42 12.86 -13.10 -4.99
C SER A 42 13.57 -11.92 -5.65
N GLU A 43 14.82 -12.12 -6.05
CA GLU A 43 15.53 -11.15 -6.90
C GLU A 43 14.80 -10.91 -8.25
N PHE A 44 13.86 -11.79 -8.62
CA PHE A 44 13.18 -11.79 -9.90
C PHE A 44 11.72 -11.33 -9.88
N GLY A 45 11.10 -11.12 -8.70
CA GLY A 45 9.69 -10.67 -8.64
C GLY A 45 9.03 -10.88 -7.26
N VAL A 46 7.74 -10.53 -7.16
CA VAL A 46 6.87 -10.96 -6.05
C VAL A 46 6.27 -12.31 -6.44
N GLU A 47 6.44 -13.33 -5.61
CA GLU A 47 6.13 -14.73 -5.94
C GLU A 47 4.80 -15.23 -5.35
N SER A 48 4.34 -14.64 -4.25
CA SER A 48 2.97 -14.80 -3.77
C SER A 48 2.66 -13.77 -2.70
N TYR A 49 1.38 -13.47 -2.58
CA TYR A 49 0.82 -12.62 -1.57
C TYR A 49 -0.34 -13.37 -0.92
N LYS A 50 -0.67 -12.96 0.29
CA LYS A 50 -1.81 -13.47 1.03
C LYS A 50 -2.61 -12.26 1.46
N SER A 51 -3.93 -12.40 1.45
CA SER A 51 -4.85 -11.26 1.52
C SER A 51 -4.53 -10.29 2.66
N LEU A 52 -4.82 -9.01 2.43
CA LEU A 52 -4.91 -8.04 3.52
C LEU A 52 -6.25 -8.24 4.25
N PRO A 53 -6.39 -7.76 5.51
CA PRO A 53 -7.70 -7.66 6.15
C PRO A 53 -8.69 -6.92 5.25
N ARG A 54 -9.95 -7.35 5.26
CA ARG A 54 -11.02 -6.63 4.57
C ARG A 54 -10.99 -5.15 4.98
N GLY A 55 -11.17 -4.25 4.02
CA GLY A 55 -11.06 -2.80 4.28
C GLY A 55 -9.63 -2.28 4.25
N ARG A 56 -8.66 -3.07 3.81
CA ARG A 56 -7.27 -2.63 3.65
C ARG A 56 -6.82 -2.71 2.19
N GLY A 57 -6.09 -1.69 1.76
CA GLY A 57 -5.52 -1.61 0.43
C GLY A 57 -4.01 -1.43 0.49
N LEU A 58 -3.28 -2.11 -0.38
CA LEU A 58 -1.83 -2.02 -0.51
C LEU A 58 -1.47 -0.93 -1.52
N VAL A 59 -0.67 0.06 -1.12
CA VAL A 59 -0.20 1.09 -2.04
C VAL A 59 1.04 0.61 -2.78
N PHE A 60 1.10 0.86 -4.09
CA PHE A 60 2.25 0.55 -4.92
C PHE A 60 2.41 1.56 -6.06
N LEU A 61 3.60 1.63 -6.64
CA LEU A 61 3.83 2.34 -7.90
C LEU A 61 3.47 1.44 -9.09
N ASN A 62 2.40 1.76 -9.79
CA ASN A 62 1.99 1.11 -11.03
C ASN A 62 2.72 1.73 -12.21
N THR A 63 3.92 1.23 -12.52
CA THR A 63 4.73 1.75 -13.65
C THR A 63 4.31 1.15 -14.99
N THR A 64 3.45 0.13 -14.97
CA THR A 64 2.90 -0.60 -16.11
C THR A 64 1.38 -0.40 -16.17
N SER A 65 0.94 0.84 -16.43
CA SER A 65 -0.47 1.27 -16.56
C SER A 65 -1.56 0.18 -16.45
N GLY A 66 -2.28 0.16 -15.33
CA GLY A 66 -3.54 -0.58 -15.18
C GLY A 66 -3.40 -2.09 -14.96
N ASP A 67 -2.19 -2.60 -14.76
CA ASP A 67 -1.98 -3.98 -14.32
C ASP A 67 -1.69 -4.09 -12.81
N CYS A 68 -1.69 -5.35 -12.37
CA CYS A 68 -1.21 -5.75 -11.05
C CYS A 68 0.29 -5.48 -10.94
N PHE A 69 0.75 -5.11 -9.74
CA PHE A 69 2.18 -4.94 -9.49
C PHE A 69 2.96 -6.18 -9.97
N VAL A 70 3.95 -5.94 -10.82
CA VAL A 70 4.70 -6.97 -11.52
C VAL A 70 5.98 -7.35 -10.77
N ASN A 71 6.42 -6.54 -9.81
CA ASN A 71 7.65 -6.81 -9.06
C ASN A 71 7.73 -6.12 -7.67
N ARG A 72 8.73 -6.52 -6.88
CA ARG A 72 8.97 -5.98 -5.51
C ARG A 72 9.29 -4.49 -5.47
N ARG A 73 9.66 -3.95 -6.62
CA ARG A 73 10.11 -2.58 -6.82
C ARG A 73 8.94 -1.59 -6.79
N GLU A 74 7.75 -2.07 -7.08
CA GLU A 74 6.49 -1.32 -7.09
C GLU A 74 5.84 -1.24 -5.71
N VAL A 75 5.76 -2.36 -4.98
CA VAL A 75 5.06 -2.44 -3.68
C VAL A 75 5.82 -1.76 -2.53
N GLY A 76 7.14 -1.81 -2.59
CA GLY A 76 7.99 -1.19 -1.58
C GLY A 76 8.41 0.23 -1.95
N PHE A 77 7.96 0.80 -3.07
CA PHE A 77 8.54 2.02 -3.66
C PHE A 77 10.05 1.91 -3.92
N SER A 78 10.62 0.71 -3.96
CA SER A 78 12.09 0.56 -4.03
C SER A 78 12.68 0.96 -5.39
N SER A 79 11.85 1.23 -6.40
CA SER A 79 12.25 1.90 -7.65
C SER A 79 12.58 3.38 -7.47
N VAL A 80 12.01 4.04 -6.45
CA VAL A 80 12.18 5.47 -6.15
C VAL A 80 12.85 5.72 -4.80
N ARG A 81 13.09 4.66 -4.01
CA ARG A 81 13.88 4.76 -2.78
C ARG A 81 15.36 4.99 -3.11
N PRO A 82 16.01 6.00 -2.49
CA PRO A 82 17.45 5.94 -2.32
C PRO A 82 17.78 4.74 -1.43
N PHE A 83 18.95 4.12 -1.63
CA PHE A 83 19.40 2.90 -0.94
C PHE A 83 19.36 2.96 0.61
N ASN A 84 19.08 4.14 1.19
CA ASN A 84 19.04 4.45 2.62
C ASN A 84 17.68 4.97 3.12
N ALA A 85 16.58 4.82 2.38
CA ALA A 85 15.26 5.16 2.89
C ALA A 85 14.85 4.18 4.01
N ASP A 86 15.05 4.59 5.26
CA ASP A 86 14.87 3.76 6.45
C ASP A 86 13.41 3.36 6.72
N THR A 87 12.42 4.03 6.11
CA THR A 87 11.00 3.85 6.41
C THR A 87 10.09 4.01 5.17
N PRO A 88 8.87 3.45 5.16
CA PRO A 88 7.91 3.65 4.08
C PRO A 88 7.61 5.12 3.79
N LEU A 89 7.49 5.95 4.82
CA LEU A 89 7.12 7.36 4.67
C LEU A 89 8.23 8.22 4.09
N SER A 90 9.50 7.92 4.37
CA SER A 90 10.62 8.62 3.72
C SER A 90 10.67 8.35 2.22
N SER A 91 9.99 7.30 1.76
CA SER A 91 9.82 7.03 0.32
C SER A 91 8.66 7.83 -0.27
N LEU A 92 7.65 8.17 0.54
CA LEU A 92 6.54 9.04 0.16
C LEU A 92 6.97 10.50 0.07
N GLU A 93 7.83 10.98 0.98
CA GLU A 93 8.37 12.36 0.91
C GLU A 93 9.03 12.68 -0.43
N ILE A 94 9.58 11.68 -1.12
CA ILE A 94 10.21 11.85 -2.44
C ILE A 94 9.16 12.03 -3.55
N LEU A 95 7.92 11.62 -3.29
CA LEU A 95 6.80 11.70 -4.24
C LEU A 95 6.11 13.06 -4.21
N ASP A 96 6.21 13.78 -3.10
CA ASP A 96 5.79 15.18 -2.94
C ASP A 96 6.82 16.09 -3.66
N SER A 97 6.63 16.23 -4.97
CA SER A 97 7.53 16.90 -5.90
C SER A 97 7.46 18.43 -5.82
N ASN A 98 6.37 18.95 -5.28
CA ASN A 98 6.17 20.39 -5.06
C ASN A 98 6.44 20.82 -3.60
N GLU A 99 6.78 19.87 -2.72
CA GLU A 99 7.14 20.03 -1.30
C GLU A 99 6.05 20.72 -0.46
N ASN A 100 4.77 20.49 -0.80
CA ASN A 100 3.64 21.12 -0.10
C ASN A 100 3.12 20.28 1.09
N GLY A 101 3.68 19.09 1.33
CA GLY A 101 3.28 18.17 2.39
C GLY A 101 2.07 17.28 2.04
N ILE A 102 1.61 17.31 0.80
CA ILE A 102 0.48 16.55 0.26
C ILE A 102 0.96 15.83 -0.99
N ILE A 103 0.60 14.55 -1.13
CA ILE A 103 0.80 13.83 -2.40
C ILE A 103 -0.53 13.81 -3.13
N ASP A 104 -0.64 14.60 -4.19
CA ASP A 104 -1.88 14.81 -4.96
C ASP A 104 -1.61 14.95 -6.47
N SER A 105 -2.64 15.34 -7.24
CA SER A 105 -2.54 15.44 -8.71
C SER A 105 -1.53 16.47 -9.24
N ASP A 106 -1.04 17.38 -8.39
CA ASP A 106 0.01 18.33 -8.75
C ASP A 106 1.41 17.67 -8.73
N ASP A 107 1.54 16.43 -8.22
CA ASP A 107 2.79 15.69 -8.19
C ASP A 107 3.04 14.86 -9.45
N GLN A 108 4.28 14.95 -9.95
CA GLN A 108 4.68 14.28 -11.20
C GLN A 108 4.45 12.76 -11.18
N ILE A 109 4.58 12.13 -10.01
CA ILE A 109 4.49 10.68 -9.85
C ILE A 109 3.08 10.19 -9.50
N TYR A 110 2.14 11.10 -9.24
CA TYR A 110 0.80 10.78 -8.75
C TYR A 110 0.02 9.84 -9.67
N ASP A 111 0.11 10.06 -10.98
CA ASP A 111 -0.54 9.23 -12.00
C ASP A 111 -0.05 7.77 -12.00
N TYR A 112 1.06 7.47 -11.31
CA TYR A 112 1.62 6.13 -11.18
C TYR A 112 1.33 5.50 -9.82
N ILE A 113 0.60 6.15 -8.92
CA ILE A 113 0.27 5.59 -7.61
C ILE A 113 -1.05 4.83 -7.70
N SER A 114 -1.06 3.60 -7.23
CA SER A 114 -2.25 2.74 -7.20
C SER A 114 -2.40 2.04 -5.86
N VAL A 115 -3.63 1.59 -5.60
CA VAL A 115 -3.97 0.71 -4.49
C VAL A 115 -4.50 -0.61 -5.03
N TRP A 116 -3.96 -1.71 -4.51
CA TRP A 116 -4.52 -3.04 -4.71
C TRP A 116 -5.42 -3.41 -3.54
N ILE A 117 -6.65 -3.82 -3.86
CA ILE A 117 -7.68 -4.25 -2.92
C ILE A 117 -8.07 -5.68 -3.29
N ASP A 118 -7.74 -6.64 -2.43
CA ASP A 118 -8.06 -8.06 -2.62
C ASP A 118 -9.57 -8.29 -2.39
N ILE A 119 -10.38 -8.15 -3.44
CA ILE A 119 -11.85 -8.18 -3.35
C ILE A 119 -12.32 -9.61 -3.14
N ASN A 120 -11.74 -10.58 -3.85
CA ASN A 120 -12.17 -11.97 -3.76
C ASN A 120 -11.44 -12.76 -2.65
N GLY A 121 -10.43 -12.18 -2.01
CA GLY A 121 -9.72 -12.75 -0.87
C GLY A 121 -8.73 -13.86 -1.23
N ASN A 122 -8.45 -14.07 -2.53
CA ASN A 122 -7.62 -15.19 -2.98
C ASN A 122 -6.12 -14.94 -2.82
N GLY A 123 -5.71 -13.74 -2.37
CA GLY A 123 -4.30 -13.35 -2.31
C GLY A 123 -3.65 -13.38 -3.69
N SER A 124 -4.42 -13.10 -4.74
CA SER A 124 -4.03 -13.00 -6.15
C SER A 124 -4.64 -11.72 -6.77
N CYS A 125 -3.81 -10.76 -7.21
CA CYS A 125 -4.19 -9.54 -7.83
C CYS A 125 -4.82 -9.90 -9.16
N ASP A 126 -6.12 -9.70 -9.20
CA ASP A 126 -6.97 -10.01 -10.33
C ASP A 126 -7.40 -8.75 -11.06
N TYR A 127 -7.92 -8.93 -12.26
CA TYR A 127 -8.51 -7.84 -13.02
C TYR A 127 -9.65 -7.19 -12.23
N GLY A 128 -9.59 -5.86 -12.07
CA GLY A 128 -10.60 -5.08 -11.32
C GLY A 128 -10.28 -4.91 -9.82
N GLU A 129 -9.14 -5.38 -9.34
CA GLU A 129 -8.69 -5.20 -7.96
C GLU A 129 -7.70 -4.04 -7.77
N VAL A 130 -7.24 -3.45 -8.86
CA VAL A 130 -6.31 -2.32 -8.87
C VAL A 130 -7.07 -1.05 -9.21
N TYR A 131 -6.85 -0.03 -8.38
CA TYR A 131 -7.43 1.29 -8.55
C TYR A 131 -6.33 2.33 -8.48
N SER A 132 -6.28 3.25 -9.42
CA SER A 132 -5.37 4.40 -9.34
C SER A 132 -5.83 5.38 -8.27
N PHE A 133 -4.90 6.12 -7.68
CA PHE A 133 -5.24 7.18 -6.73
C PHE A 133 -6.15 8.24 -7.37
N LYS A 134 -5.89 8.56 -8.64
CA LYS A 134 -6.71 9.46 -9.45
C LYS A 134 -8.15 9.01 -9.62
N GLU A 135 -8.39 7.72 -9.84
CA GLU A 135 -9.75 7.17 -9.94
C GLU A 135 -10.51 7.25 -8.62
N LEU A 136 -9.79 7.26 -7.50
CA LEU A 136 -10.34 7.29 -6.14
C LEU A 136 -10.23 8.65 -5.45
N ASP A 137 -9.70 9.67 -6.14
CA ASP A 137 -9.37 11.01 -5.61
C ASP A 137 -8.63 10.94 -4.26
N ILE A 138 -7.62 10.08 -4.17
CA ILE A 138 -6.85 9.90 -2.93
C ILE A 138 -5.76 10.97 -2.84
N GLU A 139 -5.71 11.70 -1.73
CA GLU A 139 -4.64 12.64 -1.39
C GLU A 139 -3.95 12.16 -0.12
N LEU A 140 -2.63 11.96 -0.14
CA LEU A 140 -1.90 11.60 1.09
C LEU A 140 -1.45 12.87 1.81
N ILE A 141 -1.74 12.95 3.11
CA ILE A 141 -1.36 14.09 3.94
C ILE A 141 -0.14 13.67 4.76
N LEU A 142 1.02 14.23 4.42
CA LEU A 142 2.28 13.95 5.12
C LEU A 142 2.44 14.82 6.37
N GLU A 143 1.72 15.94 6.49
CA GLU A 143 1.69 16.73 7.71
C GLU A 143 1.11 15.92 8.88
N GLY A 144 1.66 16.11 10.09
CA GLY A 144 1.19 15.42 11.29
C GLY A 144 1.52 13.93 11.35
N LYS A 145 2.33 13.42 10.42
CA LYS A 145 2.84 12.04 10.46
C LYS A 145 3.59 11.73 11.75
N ASP A 146 3.48 10.49 12.20
CA ASP A 146 4.10 10.05 13.44
C ASP A 146 4.85 8.73 13.28
N ARG A 147 6.03 8.67 13.88
CA ARG A 147 6.85 7.46 13.94
C ARG A 147 6.34 6.58 15.06
N GLN A 148 5.75 5.47 14.67
CA GLN A 148 5.08 4.53 15.55
C GLN A 148 5.77 3.18 15.45
N TYR A 149 6.60 2.81 16.42
CA TYR A 149 7.18 1.47 16.47
C TYR A 149 6.28 0.55 17.30
N ARG A 150 5.27 -0.04 16.67
CA ARG A 150 4.34 -0.98 17.31
C ARG A 150 4.50 -2.37 16.73
N ASN A 151 5.02 -3.28 17.55
CA ASN A 151 5.22 -4.68 17.20
C ASN A 151 3.96 -5.50 17.52
N SER A 152 3.49 -6.26 16.54
CA SER A 152 2.52 -7.35 16.72
C SER A 152 3.18 -8.71 16.46
N GLN A 153 2.42 -9.79 16.52
CA GLN A 153 2.94 -11.12 16.17
C GLN A 153 3.25 -11.24 14.68
N THR A 154 2.57 -10.48 13.81
CA THR A 154 2.60 -10.66 12.35
C THR A 154 3.25 -9.50 11.60
N HIS A 155 3.30 -8.32 12.22
CA HIS A 155 3.82 -7.13 11.58
C HIS A 155 4.36 -6.13 12.60
N THR A 156 5.07 -5.14 12.10
CA THR A 156 5.52 -3.97 12.85
C THR A 156 4.99 -2.74 12.14
N ILE A 157 4.12 -1.97 12.80
CA ILE A 157 3.85 -0.60 12.37
C ILE A 157 5.14 0.17 12.62
N LEU A 158 5.55 0.96 11.64
CA LEU A 158 6.71 1.84 11.67
C LEU A 158 6.29 3.29 11.79
N GLU A 159 5.27 3.68 11.04
CA GLU A 159 4.81 5.06 10.87
C GLU A 159 3.31 5.10 10.58
N THR A 160 2.65 6.19 10.98
CA THR A 160 1.25 6.51 10.68
C THR A 160 1.17 7.89 10.04
N PHE A 161 0.25 8.07 9.10
CA PHE A 161 -0.05 9.35 8.46
C PHE A 161 -1.51 9.37 8.00
N SER A 162 -2.01 10.54 7.59
CA SER A 162 -3.41 10.72 7.20
C SER A 162 -3.56 10.72 5.68
N TYR A 163 -4.77 10.50 5.19
CA TYR A 163 -5.13 10.73 3.79
C TYR A 163 -6.63 11.08 3.66
N ARG A 164 -6.98 11.65 2.52
CA ARG A 164 -8.36 11.90 2.06
C ARG A 164 -8.66 11.08 0.82
N MET A 165 -9.95 10.94 0.52
CA MET A 165 -10.42 10.19 -0.63
C MET A 165 -11.78 10.70 -1.14
N ASP A 166 -12.10 10.46 -2.42
CA ASP A 166 -13.30 10.98 -3.09
C ASP A 166 -14.59 10.65 -2.31
N GLY A 167 -15.45 11.65 -2.15
CA GLY A 167 -16.73 11.52 -1.43
C GLY A 167 -16.58 11.54 0.10
N TYR A 168 -15.35 11.67 0.61
CA TYR A 168 -15.02 11.82 2.03
C TYR A 168 -14.03 12.98 2.25
N THR A 169 -14.12 14.03 1.43
CA THR A 169 -13.14 15.13 1.30
C THR A 169 -12.92 15.96 2.59
N ASP A 170 -13.76 15.77 3.62
CA ASP A 170 -13.63 16.39 4.95
C ASP A 170 -13.25 15.39 6.07
N GLN A 171 -12.97 14.13 5.72
CA GLN A 171 -12.59 13.08 6.66
C GLN A 171 -11.15 12.64 6.40
N GLU A 172 -10.41 12.48 7.49
CA GLU A 172 -9.05 11.93 7.46
C GLU A 172 -9.09 10.48 7.94
N PHE A 173 -8.36 9.64 7.22
CA PHE A 173 -8.21 8.22 7.52
C PHE A 173 -6.77 7.89 7.84
N ASP A 174 -6.58 6.85 8.65
CA ASP A 174 -5.24 6.39 9.02
C ASP A 174 -4.64 5.51 7.93
N ALA A 175 -3.44 5.87 7.50
CA ALA A 175 -2.55 5.03 6.71
C ALA A 175 -1.37 4.56 7.56
N TRP A 176 -0.85 3.38 7.24
CA TRP A 176 0.23 2.75 7.99
C TRP A 176 1.40 2.37 7.10
N GLY A 177 2.58 2.77 7.53
CA GLY A 177 3.83 2.19 7.10
C GLY A 177 4.14 0.93 7.91
N ILE A 178 4.21 -0.22 7.26
CA ILE A 178 4.28 -1.53 7.93
C ILE A 178 5.43 -2.38 7.39
N ASN A 179 6.16 -3.04 8.29
CA ASN A 179 7.03 -4.17 7.98
C ASN A 179 6.34 -5.49 8.35
N PHE A 180 6.16 -6.38 7.38
CA PHE A 180 5.62 -7.72 7.65
C PHE A 180 6.71 -8.67 8.11
N LYS A 181 6.38 -9.54 9.07
CA LYS A 181 7.31 -10.55 9.55
C LYS A 181 7.32 -11.73 8.58
N PRO A 182 8.50 -12.28 8.23
CA PRO A 182 8.58 -13.56 7.55
C PRO A 182 7.91 -14.64 8.41
N LEU A 183 7.23 -15.59 7.76
CA LEU A 183 6.70 -16.78 8.42
C LEU A 183 7.83 -17.74 8.85
#